data_AF-A0A820RDE6-F1
#
_entry.id   AF-A0A820RDE6-F1
#
_cell.length_a   1.000
_cell.length_b   1.000
_cell.length_c   1.000
_cell.angle_alpha   90.00
_cell.angle_beta   90.00
_cell.angle_gamma   90.00
#
_symmetry.space_group_name_H-M   'P 1'
#
loop_
_entity.id
_entity.type
_entity.pdbx_description
1 polymer ?
#
loop_
_entity_poly.entity_id
_entity_poly.type
_entity_poly.pdbx_seq_one_letter_code
_entity_poly.pdbx_strand_id
1 'polypeptide(L)'
;MRLMKHDVNLGRAVFWDIKNRLPRSLTTILWETSFVSVYSKDNPNLLFNMSGFECRILPKIRMTHEEFVHKYGVWNLQNETTKERT
;
A
#
# COMPACT_ATOMS: atom_id res chain seq x y z
N MET A 1 4.67 -7.66 2.54
CA MET A 1 5.56 -6.89 1.66
C MET A 1 6.92 -7.58 1.64
N ARG A 2 7.54 -7.78 0.47
CA ARG A 2 8.90 -8.29 0.38
C ARG A 2 9.87 -7.25 0.93
N LEU A 3 10.84 -7.69 1.73
CA LEU A 3 11.78 -6.82 2.43
C LEU A 3 13.02 -6.54 1.57
N MET A 4 12.82 -5.77 0.50
CA MET A 4 13.91 -5.31 -0.35
C MET A 4 14.58 -4.08 0.29
N LYS A 5 15.92 -4.02 0.28
CA LYS A 5 16.68 -2.92 0.90
C LYS A 5 16.19 -1.53 0.45
N HIS A 6 15.94 -1.35 -0.85
CA HIS A 6 15.50 -0.06 -1.38
C HIS A 6 14.08 0.31 -0.91
N ASP A 7 13.15 -0.64 -0.88
CA ASP A 7 11.77 -0.41 -0.44
C ASP A 7 11.69 -0.17 1.08
N VAL A 8 12.46 -0.91 1.87
CA VAL A 8 12.54 -0.70 3.33
C VAL A 8 13.11 0.69 3.63
N ASN A 9 14.17 1.09 2.93
CA ASN A 9 14.77 2.41 3.11
C ASN A 9 13.80 3.52 2.68
N LEU A 10 13.10 3.35 1.56
CA LEU A 10 12.10 4.31 1.09
C LEU A 10 10.97 4.48 2.10
N GLY A 11 10.41 3.37 2.62
CA GLY A 11 9.36 3.41 3.63
C GLY A 11 9.79 4.13 4.91
N ARG A 12 11.00 3.87 5.40
CA ARG A 12 11.57 4.58 6.56
C ARG A 12 11.83 6.05 6.28
N ALA A 13 12.32 6.40 5.09
CA ALA A 13 12.60 7.77 4.70
C ALA A 13 11.32 8.61 4.60
N VAL A 14 10.25 8.07 4.00
CA VAL A 14 8.94 8.73 3.93
C VAL A 14 8.37 8.94 5.34
N PHE A 15 8.42 7.91 6.19
CA PHE A 15 7.96 8.05 7.58
C PHE A 15 8.75 9.12 8.35
N TRP A 16 10.07 9.14 8.19
CA TRP A 16 10.95 10.12 8.83
C TRP A 16 10.61 11.54 8.39
N ASP A 17 10.40 11.75 7.09
CA ASP A 17 10.00 13.06 6.55
C ASP A 17 8.65 13.52 7.12
N ILE A 18 7.62 12.67 7.12
CA ILE A 18 6.31 13.00 7.69
C ILE A 18 6.41 13.29 9.20
N LYS A 19 7.18 12.51 9.94
CA LYS A 19 7.37 12.71 11.38
C LYS A 19 8.00 14.07 11.69
N ASN A 20 8.93 14.53 10.88
CA ASN A 20 9.62 15.81 11.08
C ASN A 20 8.78 17.04 10.73
N ARG A 21 7.65 16.86 10.03
CA ARG A 21 6.69 17.94 9.76
C ARG A 21 5.79 18.24 10.96
N LEU A 22 5.79 17.38 11.99
CA LEU A 22 4.95 17.51 13.17
C LEU A 22 5.76 18.06 14.35
N PRO A 23 5.42 19.26 14.88
CA PRO A 23 6.00 19.74 16.14
C PRO A 23 5.67 18.76 17.26
N ARG A 24 6.69 18.25 17.95
CA ARG A 24 6.52 17.26 19.02
C ARG A 24 5.70 17.76 20.21
N SER A 25 5.56 19.08 20.36
CA SER A 25 4.70 19.71 21.36
C SER A 25 3.21 19.55 21.08
N LEU A 26 2.82 19.32 19.82
CA LEU A 26 1.42 19.10 19.42
C LEU A 26 1.09 17.62 19.40
N THR A 27 1.86 16.85 18.65
CA THR A 27 1.66 15.41 18.49
C THR A 27 2.91 14.75 17.90
N THR A 28 2.93 13.42 17.86
CA THR A 28 3.97 12.65 17.19
C THR A 28 3.41 11.37 16.59
N ILE A 29 4.18 10.77 15.69
CA ILE A 29 3.91 9.45 15.12
C ILE A 29 5.03 8.48 15.53
N LEU A 30 4.62 7.29 15.96
CA LEU A 30 5.50 6.21 16.41
C LEU A 30 5.62 5.17 15.31
N TRP A 31 6.84 4.68 15.09
CA TRP A 31 7.07 3.69 14.03
C TRP A 31 6.45 2.34 14.41
N GLU A 32 6.48 2.01 15.69
CA GLU A 32 6.01 0.75 16.28
C GLU A 32 4.49 0.55 16.11
N THR A 33 3.72 1.64 16.02
CA THR A 33 2.27 1.62 15.83
C THR A 33 1.86 2.02 14.41
N SER A 34 2.83 2.25 13.52
CA SER A 34 2.58 2.66 12.14
C SER A 34 2.93 1.54 11.17
N PHE A 35 2.28 1.55 10.01
CA PHE A 35 2.57 0.62 8.93
C PHE A 35 2.76 1.39 7.63
N VAL A 36 3.86 1.11 6.92
CA VAL A 36 4.18 1.72 5.62
C VAL A 36 4.32 0.61 4.59
N SER A 37 3.50 0.67 3.54
CA SER A 37 3.57 -0.24 2.39
C SER A 37 4.11 0.48 1.17
N VAL A 38 5.11 -0.12 0.51
CA VAL A 38 5.72 0.38 -0.71
C VAL A 38 5.31 -0.53 -1.86
N TYR A 39 4.68 0.06 -2.89
CA TYR A 39 4.44 -0.59 -4.17
C TYR A 39 5.61 -0.28 -5.11
N SER A 40 6.26 -1.33 -5.62
CA SER A 40 7.49 -1.21 -6.42
C SER A 40 7.58 -2.29 -7.50
N LYS A 41 8.70 -2.33 -8.23
CA LYS A 41 8.99 -3.42 -9.18
C LYS A 41 9.07 -4.79 -8.50
N ASP A 42 9.52 -4.84 -7.25
CA ASP A 42 9.70 -6.08 -6.49
C ASP A 42 8.48 -6.40 -5.62
N ASN A 43 7.69 -5.37 -5.28
CA ASN A 43 6.46 -5.46 -4.49
C ASN A 43 5.21 -5.16 -5.32
N PRO A 44 4.50 -6.20 -5.83
CA PRO A 44 3.32 -6.02 -6.69
C PRO A 44 2.02 -5.68 -5.94
N ASN A 45 2.02 -5.79 -4.61
CA ASN A 45 0.85 -5.54 -3.78
C ASN A 45 1.04 -4.24 -2.99
N LEU A 46 -0.02 -3.42 -2.91
CA LEU A 46 -0.13 -2.33 -1.95
C LEU A 46 -1.04 -2.76 -0.80
N LEU A 47 -0.58 -2.60 0.45
CA LEU A 47 -1.27 -3.03 1.65
C LEU A 47 -1.65 -1.82 2.51
N PHE A 48 -2.85 -1.83 3.09
CA PHE A 48 -3.27 -0.83 4.07
C PHE A 48 -4.37 -1.38 4.96
N ASN A 49 -4.61 -0.71 6.08
CA ASN A 49 -5.77 -0.95 6.93
C ASN A 49 -6.55 0.36 7.07
N MET A 50 -7.88 0.29 6.93
CA MET A 50 -8.76 1.43 7.10
C MET A 50 -10.07 0.98 7.76
N SER A 51 -10.46 1.66 8.84
CA SER A 51 -11.75 1.45 9.53
C SER A 51 -12.02 -0.01 9.92
N GLY A 52 -10.97 -0.77 10.28
CA GLY A 52 -11.07 -2.19 10.65
C GLY A 52 -11.00 -3.17 9.47
N PHE A 53 -10.84 -2.68 8.24
CA PHE A 53 -10.65 -3.51 7.06
C PHE A 53 -9.18 -3.58 6.66
N GLU A 54 -8.66 -4.80 6.53
CA GLU A 54 -7.34 -5.06 5.96
C GLU A 54 -7.45 -5.26 4.45
N CYS A 55 -6.88 -4.32 3.71
CA CYS A 55 -7.02 -4.25 2.26
C CYS A 55 -5.68 -4.52 1.57
N ARG A 56 -5.77 -5.23 0.45
CA ARG A 56 -4.66 -5.47 -0.47
C ARG A 56 -5.08 -5.11 -1.89
N ILE A 57 -4.42 -4.14 -2.48
CA ILE A 57 -4.59 -3.77 -3.89
C ILE A 57 -3.52 -4.48 -4.71
N LEU A 58 -3.96 -5.15 -5.78
CA LEU A 58 -3.11 -5.80 -6.77
C LEU A 58 -3.58 -5.38 -8.16
N PRO A 59 -2.81 -4.55 -8.88
CA PRO A 59 -3.15 -4.18 -10.26
C PRO A 59 -3.13 -5.38 -11.19
N LYS A 60 -4.06 -5.43 -12.14
CA LYS A 60 -4.20 -6.47 -13.16
C LYS A 60 -2.91 -6.69 -13.94
N ILE A 61 -2.19 -5.61 -14.28
CA ILE A 61 -0.92 -5.69 -15.04
C ILE A 61 0.19 -6.45 -14.29
N ARG A 62 0.06 -6.62 -12.96
CA ARG A 62 1.04 -7.33 -12.12
C ARG A 62 0.58 -8.74 -11.75
N MET A 63 -0.59 -9.17 -12.20
CA MET A 63 -1.05 -10.55 -12.02
C MET A 63 -0.24 -11.47 -12.93
N THR A 64 0.46 -12.45 -12.34
CA THR A 64 1.34 -13.38 -13.07
C THR A 64 0.54 -14.46 -13.79
N HIS A 65 -0.50 -14.98 -13.14
CA HIS A 65 -1.40 -16.00 -13.67
C HIS A 65 -2.75 -15.86 -12.97
N GLU A 66 -3.77 -15.29 -13.62
CA GLU A 66 -5.21 -15.56 -13.43
C GLU A 66 -6.08 -14.49 -14.11
N GLU A 67 -7.17 -14.92 -14.74
CA GLU A 67 -8.33 -14.09 -15.05
C GLU A 67 -8.98 -13.58 -13.76
N PHE A 68 -9.81 -12.54 -13.84
CA PHE A 68 -10.47 -11.94 -12.68
C PHE A 68 -11.19 -12.98 -11.81
N VAL A 69 -10.56 -13.35 -10.70
CA VAL A 69 -11.14 -14.26 -9.72
C VAL A 69 -12.28 -13.55 -9.02
N HIS A 70 -13.52 -13.86 -9.42
CA HIS A 70 -14.72 -13.43 -8.73
C HIS A 70 -14.91 -14.29 -7.47
N LYS A 71 -14.10 -14.01 -6.44
CA LYS A 71 -14.26 -14.57 -5.09
C LYS A 71 -14.97 -13.56 -4.20
N TYR A 72 -15.77 -14.08 -3.26
CA TYR A 72 -16.32 -13.27 -2.18
C TYR A 72 -15.19 -12.56 -1.42
N GLY A 73 -15.35 -11.26 -1.15
CA GLY A 73 -14.33 -10.43 -0.47
C GLY A 73 -13.31 -9.75 -1.40
N VAL A 74 -13.46 -9.87 -2.73
CA VAL A 74 -12.64 -9.13 -3.70
C VAL A 74 -13.46 -8.00 -4.33
N TRP A 75 -12.89 -6.79 -4.32
CA TRP A 75 -13.46 -5.63 -5.02
C TRP A 75 -12.74 -5.42 -6.35
N ASN A 76 -13.50 -5.45 -7.45
CA ASN A 76 -12.98 -5.14 -8.78
C ASN A 76 -13.03 -3.61 -8.99
N LEU A 77 -11.89 -2.95 -8.85
CA LEU A 77 -11.77 -1.51 -9.04
C LEU A 77 -11.82 -1.17 -10.54
N GLN A 78 -12.60 -0.13 -10.88
CA GLN A 78 -12.80 0.31 -12.26
C GLN A 78 -12.13 1.67 -12.47
N ASN A 79 -11.37 1.80 -13.55
CA ASN A 79 -10.83 3.07 -13.97
C ASN A 79 -11.97 4.00 -14.41
N GLU A 80 -11.98 5.22 -13.91
CA GLU A 80 -13.05 6.18 -14.16
C GLU A 80 -13.14 6.62 -15.62
N THR A 81 -12.01 6.76 -16.32
CA THR A 81 -11.96 7.25 -17.70
C THR A 81 -12.21 6.13 -18.70
N THR A 82 -11.47 5.02 -18.60
CA THR A 82 -11.57 3.92 -19.59
C THR A 82 -12.75 2.98 -19.31
N LYS A 83 -13.32 3.03 -18.11
CA LYS A 83 -14.34 2.09 -17.62
C LYS A 83 -13.85 0.64 -17.58
N GLU A 84 -12.54 0.41 -17.67
CA GLU A 84 -11.96 -0.92 -17.55
C GLU A 84 -11.69 -1.28 -16.10
N ARG A 85 -11.76 -2.57 -15.77
CA ARG A 85 -11.28 -3.08 -14.47
C ARG A 85 -9.75 -3.21 -14.54
N THR A 86 -9.06 -2.56 -13.61
CA THR A 86 -7.58 -2.39 -13.64
C THR A 86 -6.90 -2.91 -12.41
#